data_AF-A0AAU7GD31-F1
#
_entry.id   AF-A0AAU7GD31-F1
#
_cell.length_a   1.000
_cell.length_b   1.000
_cell.length_c   1.000
_cell.angle_alpha   90.00
_cell.angle_beta   90.00
_cell.angle_gamma   90.00
#
_symmetry.space_group_name_H-M   'P 1'
#
loop_
_entity.id
_entity.type
_entity.pdbx_description
1 polymer ?
#
loop_
_entity_poly.entity_id
_entity_poly.type
_entity_poly.pdbx_seq_one_letter_code
_entity_poly.pdbx_strand_id
1 'polypeptide(L)' 'MKVTGTSTTGFEDAWKNALDQAPREDNVPRRYELKAAWYEAGGVVNPSYHCEVEVTGP' A
#
# COMPACT_ATOMS: atom_id res chain seq x y z
N MET A 1 11.54 -5.30 0.51
CA MET A 1 10.44 -5.66 1.44
C MET A 1 9.11 -5.47 0.73
N LYS A 2 8.12 -6.34 0.93
CA LYS A 2 6.76 -6.13 0.43
C LYS A 2 5.86 -5.63 1.55
N VAL A 3 5.04 -4.62 1.26
CA VAL A 3 4.09 -4.01 2.19
C VAL A 3 2.72 -3.94 1.52
N THR A 4 1.67 -4.31 2.23
CA THR A 4 0.30 -4.24 1.72
C THR A 4 -0.46 -3.16 2.48
N GLY A 5 -0.84 -2.10 1.77
CA GLY A 5 -1.71 -1.07 2.31
C GLY A 5 -3.16 -1.35 1.97
N THR A 6 -4.06 -0.96 2.86
CA THR A 6 -5.50 -1.19 2.72
C THR A 6 -6.30 0.07 3.01
N SER A 7 -7.39 0.28 2.28
CA SER A 7 -8.34 1.37 2.51
C SER A 7 -9.75 0.98 2.11
N THR A 8 -10.77 1.60 2.70
CA THR A 8 -12.17 1.49 2.27
C THR A 8 -12.62 2.62 1.34
N THR A 9 -11.78 3.65 1.14
CA THR A 9 -12.11 4.87 0.39
C THR A 9 -11.55 4.86 -1.03
N GLY A 10 -10.44 4.17 -1.28
CA GLY A 10 -9.84 4.07 -2.62
C GLY A 10 -8.37 3.62 -2.63
N PHE A 11 -7.85 3.38 -3.84
CA PHE A 11 -6.47 2.94 -4.05
C PHE A 11 -5.40 3.97 -3.63
N GLU A 12 -5.69 5.27 -3.73
CA GLU A 12 -4.75 6.32 -3.30
C GLU A 12 -4.50 6.26 -1.79
N ASP A 13 -5.55 6.03 -1.01
CA ASP A 13 -5.44 5.93 0.44
C ASP A 13 -4.84 4.58 0.85
N ALA A 14 -5.13 3.49 0.10
CA ALA A 14 -4.44 2.21 0.28
C ALA A 14 -2.93 2.33 -0.03
N TRP A 15 -2.55 3.12 -1.04
CA TRP A 15 -1.15 3.41 -1.36
C TRP A 15 -0.48 4.22 -0.25
N LYS A 16 -1.09 5.32 0.23
CA LYS A 16 -0.55 6.10 1.36
C LYS A 16 -0.38 5.23 2.59
N ASN A 17 -1.37 4.39 2.89
CA ASN A 17 -1.30 3.44 4.00
C ASN A 17 -0.12 2.46 3.85
N ALA A 18 0.17 1.97 2.64
CA ALA A 18 1.35 1.15 2.39
C ALA A 18 2.66 1.92 2.61
N LEU A 19 2.73 3.19 2.20
CA LEU A 19 3.90 4.05 2.42
C LEU A 19 4.12 4.39 3.91
N ASP A 20 3.04 4.57 4.68
CA ASP A 20 3.10 4.84 6.12
C ASP A 20 3.55 3.60 6.92
N GLN A 21 3.19 2.40 6.45
CA GLN A 21 3.63 1.13 7.02
C GLN A 21 5.07 0.75 6.65
N ALA A 22 5.59 1.29 5.55
CA ALA A 22 6.96 1.03 5.14
C ALA A 22 7.92 1.60 6.21
N PRO A 23 9.01 0.88 6.56
CA PRO A 23 9.94 1.38 7.57
C PRO A 23 10.49 2.73 7.11
N ARG A 24 10.47 3.72 8.01
CA ARG A 24 11.10 5.01 7.78
C ARG A 24 12.48 4.96 8.41
N GLU A 25 13.51 4.87 7.58
CA GLU A 25 14.86 5.27 8.00
C GLU A 25 15.09 6.69 7.51
N ASP A 26 15.23 7.60 8.47
CA ASP A 26 15.54 8.99 8.17
C ASP A 26 16.85 9.04 7.37
N ASN A 27 16.79 9.67 6.20
CA ASN A 27 17.91 9.89 5.27
C ASN A 27 18.35 8.71 4.39
N VAL A 28 17.60 7.60 4.29
CA VAL A 28 17.85 6.57 3.27
C VAL A 28 16.81 6.67 2.15
N PRO A 29 17.20 7.05 0.91
CA PRO A 29 16.29 7.05 -0.22
C PRO A 29 15.79 5.62 -0.49
N ARG A 30 14.47 5.44 -0.48
CA ARG A 30 13.81 4.18 -0.82
C ARG A 30 12.99 4.33 -2.09
N ARG A 31 13.05 3.32 -2.94
CA ARG A 31 12.19 3.15 -4.11
C ARG A 31 10.96 2.35 -3.71
N TYR A 32 9.80 2.90 -4.02
CA TYR A 32 8.50 2.28 -3.80
C TYR A 32 7.90 1.92 -5.15
N GLU A 33 7.65 0.64 -5.39
CA GLU A 33 7.09 0.15 -6.65
C GLU A 33 5.77 -0.57 -6.40
N LEU A 34 4.70 -0.12 -7.06
CA LEU A 34 3.42 -0.80 -7.03
C LEU A 34 3.52 -2.12 -7.81
N LYS A 35 3.30 -3.25 -7.14
CA LYS A 35 3.33 -4.58 -7.77
C LYS A 35 1.95 -5.09 -8.13
N ALA A 36 0.96 -4.80 -7.30
CA ALA A 36 -0.42 -5.18 -7.54
C ALA A 36 -1.36 -4.20 -6.85
N ALA A 37 -2.52 -3.98 -7.46
CA ALA A 37 -3.65 -3.28 -6.89
C ALA A 37 -4.91 -4.09 -7.19
N TRP A 38 -5.70 -4.37 -6.16
CA TRP A 38 -6.97 -5.08 -6.29
C TRP A 38 -7.95 -4.58 -5.27
N TYR A 39 -9.24 -4.75 -5.55
CA TYR A 39 -10.28 -4.45 -4.59
C TYR A 39 -11.15 -5.67 -4.36
N GLU A 40 -11.55 -5.86 -3.12
CA GLU A 40 -12.53 -6.84 -2.72
C GLU A 40 -13.88 -6.14 -2.66
N ALA A 41 -14.74 -6.47 -3.62
CA ALA A 41 -16.15 -6.09 -3.62
C ALA A 41 -16.87 -6.93 -2.55
N GLY A 42 -16.68 -6.56 -1.28
CA GLY A 42 -17.18 -7.27 -0.12
C GLY A 42 -18.70 -7.21 0.05
N GLY A 43 -19.52 -7.46 -0.97
CA GLY A 43 -20.98 -7.54 -0.86
C GLY A 43 -21.60 -6.36 -0.06
N VAL A 44 -22.25 -6.67 1.07
CA VAL A 44 -22.91 -5.71 1.99
C VAL A 44 -21.92 -4.80 2.73
N VAL A 45 -20.63 -5.16 2.77
CA VAL A 45 -19.56 -4.41 3.43
C VAL A 45 -18.89 -3.48 2.43
N ASN A 46 -18.48 -2.29 2.89
CA ASN A 46 -17.74 -1.32 2.07
C ASN A 46 -16.58 -1.99 1.31
N PRO A 47 -16.36 -1.62 0.04
CA PRO A 47 -15.28 -2.19 -0.76
C PRO A 47 -13.94 -1.99 -0.05
N SER A 48 -13.09 -3.01 -0.06
CA SER A 48 -11.73 -2.93 0.47
C SER A 48 -10.75 -2.84 -0.68
N TYR A 49 -9.98 -1.76 -0.73
CA TYR A 49 -8.94 -1.49 -1.71
C TYR A 49 -7.59 -1.89 -1.13
N HIS A 50 -6.80 -2.60 -1.92
CA HIS A 50 -5.50 -3.13 -1.52
C HIS A 50 -4.42 -2.68 -2.52
N CYS A 51 -3.25 -2.30 -2.00
CA CYS A 51 -2.05 -1.98 -2.78
C CYS A 51 -0.86 -2.76 -2.22
N GLU A 52 -0.27 -3.64 -3.03
CA GLU A 52 1.01 -4.28 -2.72
C GLU A 52 2.15 -3.43 -3.26
N VAL A 53 3.01 -2.96 -2.36
CA VAL A 53 4.15 -2.10 -2.66
C VAL A 53 5.44 -2.82 -2.31
N GLU A 54 6.32 -2.94 -3.29
CA GLU A 54 7.69 -3.39 -3.07
C GLU A 54 8.57 -2.19 -2.75
N VAL A 55 9.15 -2.22 -1.55
CA VAL A 55 10.11 -1.25 -1.05
C VAL A 55 11.50 -1.80 -1.29
N THR A 56 12.30 -1.09 -2.08
CA THR A 56 13.69 -1.39 -2.40
C THR A 56 14.59 -0.20 -2.06
N GLY A 57 15.83 -0.45 -1.69
CA GLY A 57 16.76 0.56 -1.21
C GLY A 57 17.84 -0.12 -0.35
N PRO A 58 18.88 0.63 0.06
CA PRO A 58 19.85 0.15 1.04
C PRO A 58 19.18 -0.27 2.35
#